data_AF-A0A0F9DEG6-F1
#
_entry.id   AF-A0A0F9DEG6-F1
#
_cell.length_a   1.000
_cell.length_b   1.000
_cell.length_c   1.000
_cell.angle_alpha   90.00
_cell.angle_beta   90.00
_cell.angle_gamma   90.00
#
_symmetry.space_group_name_H-M   'P 1'
#
loop_
_entity.id
_entity.type
_entity.pdbx_description
1 polymer ?
#
loop_
_entity_poly.entity_id
_entity_poly.type
_entity_poly.pdbx_seq_one_letter_code
_entity_poly.pdbx_strand_id
1 'polypeptide(L)'
;MNPIREEIREEYINQINEILKDYKKIVPIISGAFHPPIEKRNEIHSIITRVITAIERITTKKSEYYKRAEELLKKNQDDRNKVVHVIGVLEGLYQDLKAGYLKSFSELIHAEIFSDYIEMAEYLLEEGYKDPAAVITGSTLEEHLRKLCVKNG
;
A
#
# COMPACT_ATOMS: atom_id res chain seq x y z
N MET A 1 -5.65 22.54 0.69
CA MET A 1 -5.00 21.21 0.73
C MET A 1 -3.49 21.45 0.87
N ASN A 2 -2.76 20.67 1.68
CA ASN A 2 -1.31 20.90 1.89
C ASN A 2 -0.54 20.62 0.57
N PRO A 3 0.23 21.59 0.02
CA PRO A 3 0.96 21.44 -1.25
C PRO A 3 1.83 20.19 -1.32
N ILE A 4 2.48 19.83 -0.21
CA ILE A 4 3.37 18.66 -0.12
C ILE A 4 2.59 17.34 -0.30
N ARG A 5 1.33 17.29 0.16
CA ARG A 5 0.47 16.10 -0.03
C ARG A 5 0.01 15.95 -1.47
N GLU A 6 -0.07 17.06 -2.20
CA GLU A 6 -0.43 17.08 -3.62
C GLU A 6 0.71 16.52 -4.46
N GLU A 7 1.93 16.99 -4.21
CA GLU A 7 3.16 16.55 -4.90
C GLU A 7 3.41 15.05 -4.73
N ILE A 8 3.29 14.53 -3.49
CA ILE A 8 3.44 13.09 -3.22
C ILE A 8 2.37 12.28 -3.94
N ARG A 9 1.13 12.77 -4.00
CA ARG A 9 0.06 12.07 -4.72
C ARG A 9 0.33 12.02 -6.21
N GLU A 10 0.79 13.12 -6.81
CA GLU A 10 1.20 13.15 -8.21
C GLU A 10 2.35 12.17 -8.49
N GLU A 11 3.33 12.06 -7.59
CA GLU A 11 4.40 11.06 -7.70
C GLU A 11 3.86 9.63 -7.74
N TYR A 12 2.92 9.29 -6.85
CA TYR A 12 2.28 7.97 -6.83
C TYR A 12 1.43 7.70 -8.09
N ILE A 13 0.68 8.69 -8.55
CA ILE A 13 -0.07 8.60 -9.81
C ILE A 13 0.88 8.33 -10.98
N ASN A 14 2.00 9.05 -11.05
CA ASN A 14 3.01 8.89 -12.10
C ASN A 14 3.67 7.51 -12.05
N GLN A 15 4.00 7.02 -10.87
CA GLN A 15 4.53 5.68 -10.68
C GLN A 15 3.57 4.60 -11.18
N ILE A 16 2.28 4.70 -10.81
CA ILE A 16 1.27 3.75 -11.28
C ILE A 16 1.14 3.82 -12.80
N ASN A 17 1.11 5.03 -13.39
CA ASN A 17 1.01 5.20 -14.84
C ASN A 17 2.17 4.51 -15.58
N GLU A 18 3.41 4.62 -15.10
CA GLU A 18 4.55 3.93 -15.73
C GLU A 18 4.44 2.40 -15.59
N ILE A 19 3.95 1.88 -14.46
CA ILE A 19 3.68 0.44 -14.32
C ILE A 19 2.61 -0.02 -15.32
N LEU A 20 1.50 0.71 -15.44
CA LEU A 20 0.41 0.38 -16.37
C LEU A 20 0.85 0.48 -17.84
N LYS A 21 1.73 1.43 -18.16
CA LYS A 21 2.34 1.56 -19.49
C LYS A 21 3.22 0.37 -19.83
N ASP A 22 4.03 -0.11 -18.88
CA ASP A 22 4.83 -1.31 -19.09
C ASP A 22 3.98 -2.57 -19.16
N TYR A 23 2.91 -2.66 -18.36
CA TYR A 23 1.93 -3.73 -18.46
C TYR A 23 1.30 -3.82 -19.85
N LYS A 24 0.88 -2.70 -20.44
CA LYS A 24 0.33 -2.65 -21.80
C LYS A 24 1.28 -3.23 -22.86
N LYS A 25 2.60 -3.09 -22.69
CA LYS A 25 3.59 -3.67 -23.61
C LYS A 25 3.62 -5.20 -23.56
N ILE A 26 3.26 -5.80 -22.42
CA ILE A 26 3.28 -7.25 -22.22
C ILE A 26 1.92 -7.93 -22.43
N VAL A 27 0.82 -7.16 -22.53
CA VAL A 27 -0.53 -7.70 -22.83
C VAL A 27 -0.54 -8.66 -24.03
N PRO A 28 0.11 -8.37 -25.18
CA PRO A 28 0.12 -9.29 -26.33
C PRO A 28 0.76 -10.64 -26.02
N ILE A 29 1.70 -10.68 -25.08
CA ILE A 29 2.40 -11.89 -24.63
C ILE A 29 1.48 -12.72 -23.74
N ILE A 30 0.76 -12.04 -22.83
CA ILE A 30 -0.21 -12.67 -21.91
C ILE A 30 -1.35 -13.32 -22.69
N SER A 31 -1.88 -12.63 -23.71
CA SER A 31 -2.93 -13.14 -24.59
C SER A 31 -2.42 -14.10 -25.69
N GLY A 32 -1.10 -14.27 -25.79
CA GLY A 32 -0.44 -14.94 -26.90
C GLY A 32 -0.05 -16.40 -26.61
N ALA A 33 1.06 -16.83 -27.20
CA ALA A 33 1.51 -18.22 -27.25
C ALA A 33 1.58 -18.90 -25.87
N PHE A 34 1.24 -20.19 -25.86
CA PHE A 34 1.44 -21.07 -24.72
C PHE A 34 2.95 -21.30 -24.53
N HIS A 35 3.52 -20.77 -23.44
CA HIS A 35 4.97 -20.74 -23.11
C HIS A 35 5.80 -19.67 -23.82
N PRO A 36 5.72 -18.40 -23.37
CA PRO A 36 6.57 -17.34 -23.90
C PRO A 36 8.07 -17.56 -23.55
N PRO A 37 8.99 -16.92 -24.31
CA PRO A 37 10.43 -16.92 -24.02
C PRO A 37 10.73 -16.54 -22.56
N ILE A 38 11.87 -17.00 -22.04
CA ILE A 38 12.26 -16.78 -20.63
C ILE A 38 12.29 -15.27 -20.30
N GLU A 39 12.80 -14.46 -21.22
CA GLU A 39 12.89 -13.00 -21.08
C GLU A 39 11.50 -12.39 -20.86
N LYS A 40 10.50 -12.90 -21.59
CA LYS A 40 9.11 -12.45 -21.46
C LYS A 40 8.44 -12.91 -20.16
N ARG A 41 8.84 -14.05 -19.62
CA ARG A 41 8.42 -14.48 -18.27
C ARG A 41 9.03 -13.60 -17.18
N ASN A 42 10.29 -13.21 -17.33
CA ASN A 42 10.95 -12.28 -16.40
C ASN A 42 10.26 -10.90 -16.40
N GLU A 43 9.81 -10.41 -17.55
CA GLU A 43 9.02 -9.17 -17.64
C GLU A 43 7.72 -9.27 -16.81
N ILE A 44 7.01 -10.39 -16.84
CA ILE A 44 5.79 -10.62 -16.03
C ILE A 44 6.12 -10.55 -14.53
N HIS A 45 7.15 -11.27 -14.08
CA HIS A 45 7.56 -11.23 -12.67
C HIS A 45 7.99 -9.83 -12.23
N SER A 46 8.74 -9.11 -13.07
CA SER A 46 9.14 -7.74 -12.80
C SER A 46 7.94 -6.82 -12.56
N ILE A 47 6.89 -6.95 -13.38
CA ILE A 47 5.66 -6.16 -13.21
C ILE A 47 4.95 -6.56 -11.91
N ILE A 48 4.80 -7.85 -11.62
CA ILE A 48 4.18 -8.30 -10.35
C ILE A 48 4.92 -7.69 -9.16
N THR A 49 6.25 -7.74 -9.14
CA THR A 49 7.06 -7.16 -8.06
C THR A 49 6.87 -5.65 -7.95
N ARG A 50 6.84 -4.93 -9.08
CA ARG A 50 6.60 -3.49 -9.09
C ARG A 50 5.20 -3.12 -8.60
N VAL A 51 4.19 -3.91 -8.97
CA VAL A 51 2.81 -3.73 -8.52
C VAL A 51 2.72 -3.90 -7.00
N ILE A 52 3.20 -5.01 -6.45
CA ILE A 52 3.06 -5.28 -5.00
C ILE A 52 3.83 -4.27 -4.15
N THR A 53 5.04 -3.89 -4.57
CA THR A 53 5.85 -2.88 -3.85
C THR A 53 5.26 -1.47 -3.97
N ALA A 54 4.63 -1.14 -5.11
CA ALA A 54 3.90 0.13 -5.26
C ALA A 54 2.66 0.17 -4.37
N ILE A 55 1.86 -0.89 -4.34
CA ILE A 55 0.70 -0.98 -3.44
C ILE A 55 1.16 -0.81 -1.99
N GLU A 56 2.15 -1.58 -1.54
CA GLU A 56 2.67 -1.48 -0.16
C GLU A 56 3.12 -0.07 0.21
N ARG A 57 3.85 0.62 -0.69
CA ARG A 57 4.36 1.97 -0.45
C ARG A 57 3.26 3.03 -0.42
N ILE A 58 2.27 2.92 -1.31
CA ILE A 58 1.18 3.90 -1.41
C ILE A 58 0.19 3.71 -0.26
N THR A 59 0.01 2.45 0.17
CA THR A 59 -0.88 2.07 1.26
C THR A 59 -0.05 1.59 2.46
N THR A 60 -0.24 0.33 2.88
CA THR A 60 0.54 -0.44 3.86
C THR A 60 0.26 -1.93 3.62
N LYS A 61 1.01 -2.82 4.27
CA LYS A 61 0.73 -4.27 4.28
C LYS A 61 -0.62 -4.64 4.87
N LYS A 62 -1.16 -3.81 5.78
CA LYS A 62 -2.46 -4.06 6.42
C LYS A 62 -3.64 -3.57 5.55
N SER A 63 -3.38 -2.88 4.44
CA SER A 63 -4.41 -2.41 3.51
C SER A 63 -5.15 -3.56 2.81
N GLU A 64 -6.43 -3.35 2.51
CA GLU A 64 -7.23 -4.31 1.72
C GLU A 64 -6.67 -4.49 0.30
N TYR A 65 -6.07 -3.47 -0.30
CA TYR A 65 -5.39 -3.60 -1.60
C TYR A 65 -4.20 -4.55 -1.50
N TYR A 66 -3.34 -4.41 -0.48
CA TYR A 66 -2.17 -5.27 -0.32
C TYR A 66 -2.59 -6.70 -0.01
N LYS A 67 -3.50 -6.91 0.96
CA LYS A 67 -4.04 -8.23 1.30
C LYS A 67 -4.62 -8.91 0.07
N ARG A 68 -5.42 -8.17 -0.72
CA ARG A 68 -6.04 -8.71 -1.93
C ARG A 68 -5.01 -9.10 -2.98
N ALA A 69 -4.01 -8.27 -3.22
CA ALA A 69 -2.93 -8.58 -4.15
C ALA A 69 -2.15 -9.83 -3.69
N GLU A 70 -1.81 -9.93 -2.40
CA GLU A 70 -1.09 -11.07 -1.84
C GLU A 70 -1.88 -12.38 -1.96
N GLU A 71 -3.18 -12.36 -1.65
CA GLU A 71 -4.08 -13.52 -1.84
C GLU A 71 -4.07 -14.01 -3.29
N LEU A 72 -4.15 -13.09 -4.26
CA LEU A 72 -4.16 -13.42 -5.69
C LEU A 72 -2.83 -14.05 -6.13
N LEU A 73 -1.71 -13.63 -5.56
CA LEU A 73 -0.39 -14.18 -5.85
C LEU A 73 -0.18 -15.58 -5.25
N LYS A 74 -0.82 -15.87 -4.10
CA LYS A 74 -0.76 -17.18 -3.42
C LYS A 74 -1.60 -18.26 -4.10
N LYS A 75 -2.58 -17.90 -4.94
CA LYS A 75 -3.41 -18.89 -5.67
C LYS A 75 -2.58 -19.73 -6.63
N ASN A 76 -2.96 -21.00 -6.77
CA ASN A 76 -2.35 -21.92 -7.72
C ASN A 76 -2.86 -21.64 -9.14
N GLN A 77 -2.25 -20.64 -9.78
CA GLN A 77 -2.52 -20.20 -11.14
C GLN A 77 -1.20 -19.77 -11.81
N ASP A 78 -1.17 -19.72 -13.13
CA ASP A 78 0.03 -19.30 -13.86
C ASP A 78 0.27 -17.79 -13.75
N ASP A 79 1.52 -17.37 -13.94
CA ASP A 79 1.94 -15.98 -13.69
C ASP A 79 1.24 -14.97 -14.62
N ARG A 80 0.76 -15.39 -15.79
CA ARG A 80 -0.04 -14.54 -16.69
C ARG A 80 -1.37 -14.15 -16.06
N ASN A 81 -2.05 -15.09 -15.41
CA ASN A 81 -3.28 -14.79 -14.69
C ASN A 81 -2.99 -13.98 -13.43
N LYS A 82 -1.90 -14.29 -12.70
CA LYS A 82 -1.49 -13.51 -11.53
C LYS A 82 -1.28 -12.04 -11.86
N VAL A 83 -0.52 -11.73 -12.93
CA VAL A 83 -0.25 -10.33 -13.31
C VAL A 83 -1.52 -9.57 -13.68
N VAL A 84 -2.44 -10.18 -14.44
CA VAL A 84 -3.73 -9.57 -14.78
C VAL A 84 -4.52 -9.23 -13.50
N HIS A 85 -4.58 -10.15 -12.56
CA HIS A 85 -5.34 -9.95 -11.32
C HIS A 85 -4.74 -8.86 -10.43
N VAL A 86 -3.43 -8.84 -10.21
CA VAL A 86 -2.81 -7.80 -9.37
C VAL A 86 -2.83 -6.42 -10.04
N ILE A 87 -2.81 -6.36 -11.38
CA ILE A 87 -3.01 -5.10 -12.11
C ILE A 87 -4.40 -4.55 -11.86
N GLY A 88 -5.45 -5.39 -11.85
CA GLY A 88 -6.80 -4.94 -11.51
C GLY A 88 -6.89 -4.33 -10.10
N VAL A 89 -6.13 -4.85 -9.14
CA VAL A 89 -6.02 -4.24 -7.79
C VAL A 89 -5.32 -2.87 -7.85
N LEU A 90 -4.22 -2.76 -8.61
CA LEU A 90 -3.50 -1.50 -8.81
C LEU A 90 -4.37 -0.45 -9.51
N GLU A 91 -5.19 -0.84 -10.49
CA GLU A 91 -6.13 0.04 -11.17
C GLU A 91 -7.23 0.54 -10.22
N GLY A 92 -7.74 -0.32 -9.34
CA GLY A 92 -8.65 0.11 -8.27
C GLY A 92 -8.00 1.17 -7.36
N LEU A 93 -6.81 0.87 -6.84
CA LEU A 93 -6.03 1.81 -6.03
C LEU A 93 -5.80 3.15 -6.76
N TYR A 94 -5.51 3.10 -8.07
CA TYR A 94 -5.32 4.27 -8.90
C TYR A 94 -6.56 5.15 -8.99
N GLN A 95 -7.75 4.55 -9.17
CA GLN A 95 -8.99 5.31 -9.22
C GLN A 95 -9.27 5.98 -7.87
N ASP A 96 -9.07 5.26 -6.76
CA ASP A 96 -9.30 5.79 -5.42
C ASP A 96 -8.29 6.87 -5.04
N LEU A 97 -7.03 6.74 -5.49
CA LEU A 97 -6.00 7.76 -5.36
C LEU A 97 -6.39 9.04 -6.12
N LYS A 98 -6.87 8.92 -7.35
CA LYS A 98 -7.35 10.05 -8.17
C LYS A 98 -8.61 10.71 -7.62
N ALA A 99 -9.54 9.93 -7.09
CA ALA A 99 -10.76 10.42 -6.46
C ALA A 99 -10.51 11.05 -5.08
N GLY A 100 -9.30 10.93 -4.54
CA GLY A 100 -8.95 11.45 -3.21
C GLY A 100 -9.47 10.59 -2.05
N TYR A 101 -9.93 9.37 -2.32
CA TYR A 101 -10.44 8.44 -1.31
C TYR A 101 -9.34 7.86 -0.43
N LEU A 102 -8.06 7.93 -0.83
CA LEU A 102 -6.95 7.58 0.07
C LEU A 102 -6.72 8.58 1.21
N LYS A 103 -7.39 9.74 1.21
CA LYS A 103 -7.31 10.67 2.34
C LYS A 103 -7.88 10.05 3.62
N SER A 104 -8.96 9.27 3.53
CA SER A 104 -9.45 8.46 4.65
C SER A 104 -8.51 7.30 4.95
N PHE A 105 -7.80 6.77 3.95
CA PHE A 105 -6.80 5.72 4.14
C PHE A 105 -5.61 6.20 5.00
N SER A 106 -5.12 7.43 4.81
CA SER A 106 -4.09 8.01 5.69
C SER A 106 -4.56 8.13 7.14
N GLU A 107 -5.86 8.34 7.38
CA GLU A 107 -6.44 8.38 8.72
C GLU A 107 -6.51 6.97 9.33
N LEU A 108 -6.85 5.96 8.51
CA LEU A 108 -6.79 4.55 8.91
C LEU A 108 -5.36 4.12 9.28
N ILE A 109 -4.35 4.49 8.48
CA ILE A 109 -2.94 4.24 8.80
C ILE A 109 -2.55 4.94 10.12
N HIS A 110 -2.97 6.19 10.33
CA HIS A 110 -2.67 6.88 11.59
C HIS A 110 -3.31 6.21 12.81
N ALA A 111 -4.54 5.70 12.67
CA ALA A 111 -5.20 4.93 13.71
C ALA A 111 -4.49 3.59 13.97
N GLU A 112 -3.97 2.96 12.92
CA GLU A 112 -3.24 1.70 12.99
C GLU A 112 -1.87 1.86 13.67
N ILE A 113 -1.10 2.88 13.31
CA ILE A 113 0.17 3.23 13.98
C ILE A 113 -0.08 3.59 15.45
N PHE A 114 -1.16 4.31 15.73
CA PHE A 114 -1.58 4.60 17.10
C PHE A 114 -1.82 3.30 17.88
N SER A 115 -2.54 2.33 17.31
CA SER A 115 -2.76 1.01 17.93
C SER A 115 -1.44 0.30 18.21
N ASP A 116 -0.52 0.26 17.24
CA ASP A 116 0.78 -0.40 17.40
C ASP A 116 1.61 0.23 18.54
N TYR A 117 1.52 1.56 18.75
CA TYR A 117 2.18 2.22 19.88
C TYR A 117 1.51 1.94 21.24
N ILE A 118 0.19 1.79 21.27
CA ILE A 118 -0.51 1.39 22.50
C ILE A 118 -0.15 -0.05 22.87
N GLU A 119 -0.15 -0.98 21.90
CA GLU A 119 0.30 -2.36 22.12
C GLU A 119 1.74 -2.43 22.63
N MET A 120 2.64 -1.59 22.11
CA MET A 120 4.02 -1.47 22.61
C MET A 120 4.07 -0.94 24.05
N ALA A 121 3.23 0.04 24.40
CA ALA A 121 3.15 0.57 25.76
C ALA A 121 2.61 -0.47 26.74
N GLU A 122 1.61 -1.26 26.33
CA GLU A 122 1.07 -2.37 27.10
C GLU A 122 2.15 -3.43 27.36
N TYR A 123 2.88 -3.83 26.33
CA TYR A 123 4.01 -4.76 26.46
C TYR A 123 5.07 -4.25 27.45
N LEU A 124 5.47 -2.98 27.35
CA LEU A 124 6.43 -2.38 28.29
C LEU A 124 5.90 -2.36 29.73
N LEU A 125 4.60 -2.12 29.91
CA LEU A 125 3.98 -2.13 31.22
C LEU A 125 3.96 -3.53 31.84
N GLU A 126 3.64 -4.56 31.06
CA GLU A 126 3.66 -5.97 31.48
C GLU A 126 5.05 -6.43 31.92
N GLU A 127 6.09 -6.01 31.20
CA GLU A 127 7.50 -6.26 31.55
C GLU A 127 8.01 -5.39 32.72
N GLY A 128 7.16 -4.53 33.30
CA GLY A 128 7.47 -3.69 34.45
C GLY A 128 8.17 -2.37 34.13
N TYR A 129 8.35 -2.04 32.86
CA TYR A 129 8.93 -0.77 32.38
C TYR A 129 7.88 0.35 32.38
N LYS A 130 7.49 0.81 33.57
CA LYS A 130 6.42 1.78 33.77
C LYS A 130 6.71 3.16 33.16
N ASP A 131 7.92 3.68 33.31
CA ASP A 131 8.25 5.02 32.79
C ASP A 131 8.25 5.03 31.24
N PRO A 132 8.90 4.07 30.55
CA PRO A 132 8.76 3.95 29.09
C PRO A 132 7.32 3.77 28.62
N ALA A 133 6.54 2.92 29.29
CA ALA A 133 5.12 2.72 28.95
C ALA A 133 4.31 4.03 29.04
N ALA A 134 4.51 4.79 30.12
CA ALA A 134 3.84 6.08 30.33
C ALA A 134 4.24 7.13 29.27
N VAL A 135 5.54 7.18 28.90
CA VAL A 135 6.04 8.10 27.86
C VAL A 135 5.44 7.76 26.50
N ILE A 136 5.44 6.48 26.09
CA ILE A 136 4.87 6.07 24.80
C ILE A 136 3.38 6.36 24.75
N THR A 137 2.63 6.02 25.80
CA THR A 137 1.18 6.29 25.88
C THR A 137 0.88 7.79 25.79
N GLY A 138 1.57 8.60 26.61
CA GLY A 138 1.34 10.05 26.68
C GLY A 138 1.68 10.77 25.38
N SER A 139 2.85 10.48 24.80
CA SER A 139 3.28 11.10 23.54
C SER A 139 2.38 10.69 22.37
N THR A 140 1.91 9.44 22.34
CA THR A 140 0.98 8.93 21.33
C THR A 140 -0.39 9.62 21.42
N LEU A 141 -0.91 9.83 22.62
CA LEU A 141 -2.16 10.58 22.85
C LEU A 141 -2.03 12.05 22.43
N GLU A 142 -0.92 12.71 22.79
CA GLU A 142 -0.65 14.10 22.43
C GLU A 142 -0.60 14.28 20.91
N GLU A 143 0.11 13.40 20.20
CA GLU A 143 0.18 13.41 18.73
C GLU A 143 -1.21 13.29 18.10
N HIS A 144 -2.04 12.37 18.61
CA HIS A 144 -3.37 12.13 18.07
C HIS A 144 -4.28 13.34 18.28
N LEU A 145 -4.29 13.92 19.49
CA LEU A 145 -5.04 15.14 19.80
C LEU A 145 -4.58 16.31 18.95
N ARG A 146 -3.27 16.48 18.76
CA ARG A 146 -2.72 17.55 17.92
C ARG A 146 -3.18 17.42 16.46
N LYS A 147 -3.15 16.21 15.89
CA LYS A 147 -3.67 15.94 14.55
C LYS A 147 -5.18 16.20 14.45
N LEU A 148 -5.95 15.83 15.47
CA LEU A 148 -7.39 16.09 15.55
C LEU A 148 -7.69 17.59 15.54
N CYS A 149 -6.94 18.38 16.31
CA CYS A 149 -7.07 19.84 16.34
C CYS A 149 -6.71 20.46 14.99
N VAL A 150 -5.60 20.06 14.35
CA VAL A 150 -5.22 20.55 13.01
C VAL A 150 -6.28 20.22 11.95
N LYS A 151 -7.02 19.12 12.11
CA LYS A 151 -8.08 18.72 11.18
C LYS A 151 -9.36 19.54 11.31
N ASN A 152 -9.72 19.94 12.54
CA ASN A 152 -11.00 20.58 12.85
C ASN A 152 -10.88 22.09 13.18
N GLY A 153 -9.66 22.64 13.14
CA GLY A 153 -9.33 24.04 13.40
C GLY A 153 -9.16 24.87 12.15
#